data_AF-A0A497NT07-F1
#
_entry.id   AF-A0A497NT07-F1
#
_cell.length_a   1.000
_cell.length_b   1.000
_cell.length_c   1.000
_cell.angle_alpha   90.00
_cell.angle_beta   90.00
_cell.angle_gamma   90.00
#
_symmetry.space_group_name_H-M   'P 1'
#
loop_
_entity.id
_entity.type
_entity.pdbx_description
1 polymer ?
#
loop_
_entity_poly.entity_id
_entity_poly.type
_entity_poly.pdbx_seq_one_letter_code
_entity_poly.pdbx_strand_id
1 'polypeptide(L)'
;MFRWLVLFALGLILTIPVFQSPMFSKQFKPLQGLHVVKSLPLNMVAGSAYEWEVSFVNPKSEEGLMNVTLEVVEEKTVIGFAEFHVEGTLESYDKPPRQHHYESLNFVEVSGGVFNSLQTVDERFNIIKLRISSVPNLMPGKYTFTITITVCYTADMIKSAVDFLQNMYNPKVKLCAEAPTAAPNTYWLVSDNLWAYKALEKHAPKTSNAIKSKLIELAEAYNLPTDAQDLPISYKHEAVIGDTVTTPFNTTILYTLYSNDYTLKTDIANGTAVMKDWEEYADLLLYAALSKHWEGKDKEATALFNKAKEMWDGTGINDTATKAEGKYATYKLALLLYTSKVLGEELDFEEELIATIWRMQNQTTGGIITDYYPNGEPVEHADANTETTSITIIALTCLKA
;
A
#
# COMPACT_ATOMS: atom_id res chain seq x y z
N MET A 1 -11.96 20.62 -8.86
CA MET A 1 -13.09 20.78 -7.91
C MET A 1 -13.01 19.60 -6.96
N PHE A 2 -12.41 19.80 -5.79
CA PHE A 2 -12.08 18.76 -4.83
C PHE A 2 -13.36 18.14 -4.23
N ARG A 3 -13.48 16.81 -4.28
CA ARG A 3 -14.46 16.06 -3.48
C ARG A 3 -13.68 15.36 -2.36
N TRP A 4 -13.94 15.79 -1.13
CA TRP A 4 -13.33 15.32 0.13
C TRP A 4 -13.57 13.81 0.31
N LEU A 5 -12.56 13.00 0.64
CA LEU A 5 -12.07 12.67 1.99
C LEU A 5 -13.18 12.67 3.04
N VAL A 6 -13.72 11.48 3.37
CA VAL A 6 -14.70 11.35 4.44
C VAL A 6 -13.97 10.89 5.70
N LEU A 7 -13.49 11.87 6.48
CA LEU A 7 -13.03 11.67 7.85
C LEU A 7 -14.26 11.53 8.75
N PHE A 8 -14.47 10.36 9.32
CA PHE A 8 -15.44 10.15 10.40
C PHE A 8 -14.69 10.07 11.72
N ALA A 9 -14.93 11.00 12.64
CA ALA A 9 -14.53 10.86 14.03
C ALA A 9 -15.79 10.82 14.90
N LEU A 10 -16.10 9.66 15.48
CA LEU A 10 -17.18 9.50 16.46
C LEU A 10 -16.55 9.46 17.85
N GLY A 11 -16.59 10.58 18.57
CA GLY A 11 -16.18 10.64 19.97
C GLY A 11 -17.35 10.27 20.89
N LEU A 12 -17.27 9.11 21.55
CA LEU A 12 -18.20 8.73 22.62
C LEU A 12 -17.52 8.89 23.98
N ILE A 13 -17.94 9.88 24.76
CA ILE A 13 -17.46 10.09 26.13
C ILE A 13 -18.25 9.18 27.07
N LEU A 14 -17.60 8.15 27.63
CA LEU A 14 -18.18 7.34 28.71
C LEU A 14 -17.70 7.89 30.05
N THR A 15 -18.51 7.78 31.10
CA THR A 15 -18.16 8.15 32.48
C THR A 15 -18.51 6.97 33.37
N ILE A 16 -17.55 6.40 34.09
CA ILE A 16 -17.81 5.45 35.18
C ILE A 16 -18.05 6.25 36.47
N PRO A 17 -19.25 6.27 37.06
CA PRO A 17 -19.50 7.08 38.24
C PRO A 17 -19.26 6.29 39.54
N VAL A 18 -18.51 6.90 40.46
CA VAL A 18 -18.84 6.85 41.88
C VAL A 18 -19.44 8.22 42.24
N PHE A 19 -20.76 8.25 42.47
CA PHE A 19 -21.64 9.37 42.84
C PHE A 19 -22.04 10.45 41.80
N GLN A 20 -23.19 11.11 42.07
CA GLN A 20 -24.25 11.66 41.19
C GLN A 20 -23.98 12.93 40.32
N SER A 21 -24.81 13.04 39.25
CA SER A 21 -25.41 14.25 38.57
C SER A 21 -24.78 14.77 37.24
N PRO A 22 -25.52 15.49 36.35
CA PRO A 22 -25.68 15.13 34.92
C PRO A 22 -25.21 16.23 33.93
N MET A 23 -25.56 16.02 32.64
CA MET A 23 -25.42 16.90 31.45
C MET A 23 -24.07 16.82 30.71
N PHE A 24 -24.10 16.27 29.47
CA PHE A 24 -23.73 16.95 28.22
C PHE A 24 -23.90 15.97 27.04
N SER A 25 -25.02 16.04 26.31
CA SER A 25 -25.06 15.62 24.90
C SER A 25 -25.11 16.90 24.06
N LYS A 26 -23.97 17.33 23.51
CA LYS A 26 -23.93 18.41 22.53
C LYS A 26 -23.75 17.83 21.14
N GLN A 27 -24.86 17.88 20.39
CA GLN A 27 -24.98 18.11 18.95
C GLN A 27 -23.88 17.52 18.05
N PHE A 28 -24.04 16.26 17.66
CA PHE A 28 -23.64 15.83 16.32
C PHE A 28 -24.80 16.10 15.35
N LYS A 29 -24.55 16.86 14.28
CA LYS A 29 -25.45 16.85 13.11
C LYS A 29 -25.07 15.61 12.30
N PRO A 30 -25.93 14.58 12.19
CA PRO A 30 -25.62 13.43 11.35
C PRO A 30 -25.51 13.88 9.89
N LEU A 31 -24.44 13.45 9.22
CA LEU A 31 -24.40 13.39 7.76
C LEU A 31 -25.50 12.42 7.28
N GLN A 32 -26.09 12.68 6.11
CA GLN A 32 -27.06 11.76 5.51
C GLN A 32 -26.40 10.38 5.31
N GLY A 33 -26.93 9.35 5.98
CA GLY A 33 -26.58 7.96 5.72
C GLY A 33 -25.75 7.23 6.80
N LEU A 34 -25.27 7.90 7.85
CA LEU A 34 -24.62 7.21 8.98
C LEU A 34 -25.56 7.17 10.19
N HIS A 35 -25.85 5.98 10.70
CA HIS A 35 -26.73 5.78 11.85
C HIS A 35 -26.07 4.82 12.85
N VAL A 36 -25.75 5.31 14.06
CA VAL A 36 -25.41 4.44 15.18
C VAL A 36 -26.64 3.60 15.50
N VAL A 37 -26.54 2.28 15.32
CA VAL A 37 -27.66 1.35 15.52
C VAL A 37 -27.72 0.90 16.98
N LYS A 38 -26.55 0.65 17.58
CA LYS A 38 -26.42 0.20 18.97
C LYS A 38 -25.20 0.85 19.59
N SER A 39 -25.41 1.77 20.52
CA SER A 39 -24.31 2.40 21.26
C SER A 39 -23.79 1.50 22.38
N LEU A 40 -22.51 1.62 22.72
CA LEU A 40 -21.97 1.06 23.95
C LEU A 40 -22.72 1.61 25.18
N PRO A 41 -22.90 0.80 26.23
CA PRO A 41 -23.51 1.29 27.47
C PRO A 41 -22.60 2.32 28.14
N LEU A 42 -23.22 3.30 28.79
CA LEU A 42 -22.53 4.36 29.56
C LEU A 42 -21.57 3.83 30.61
N ASN A 43 -21.83 2.62 31.14
CA ASN A 43 -21.03 1.95 32.14
C ASN A 43 -20.61 0.58 31.61
N MET A 44 -19.30 0.33 31.62
CA MET A 44 -18.72 -0.97 31.29
C MET A 44 -18.14 -1.59 32.57
N VAL A 45 -18.56 -2.82 32.85
CA VAL A 45 -18.02 -3.73 33.86
C VAL A 45 -16.81 -4.47 33.30
N ALA A 46 -15.74 -4.57 34.09
CA ALA A 46 -14.54 -5.36 33.79
C ALA A 46 -14.89 -6.84 33.55
N GLY A 47 -14.16 -7.51 32.64
CA GLY A 47 -14.40 -8.92 32.30
C GLY A 47 -15.70 -9.16 31.52
N SER A 48 -16.30 -8.11 30.97
CA SER A 48 -17.52 -8.20 30.16
C SER A 48 -17.24 -7.83 28.71
N ALA A 49 -18.09 -8.34 27.80
CA ALA A 49 -18.05 -7.99 26.40
C ALA A 49 -19.19 -7.04 26.05
N TYR A 50 -18.88 -6.05 25.22
CA TYR A 50 -19.84 -5.06 24.76
C TYR A 50 -19.83 -5.01 23.24
N GLU A 51 -20.99 -4.75 22.66
CA GLU A 51 -21.17 -4.69 21.22
C GLU A 51 -21.63 -3.30 20.82
N TRP A 52 -20.87 -2.68 19.91
CA TRP A 52 -21.19 -1.44 19.25
C TRP A 52 -21.57 -1.75 17.80
N GLU A 53 -22.74 -1.32 17.37
CA GLU A 53 -23.19 -1.44 15.98
C GLU A 53 -23.33 -0.05 15.34
N VAL A 54 -22.65 0.14 14.21
CA VAL A 54 -22.74 1.33 13.39
C VAL A 54 -23.21 0.91 12.01
N SER A 55 -24.34 1.48 11.57
CA SER A 55 -24.77 1.36 10.16
C SER A 55 -24.34 2.60 9.39
N PHE A 56 -23.98 2.38 8.14
CA PHE A 56 -23.61 3.42 7.21
C PHE A 56 -24.08 3.00 5.83
N VAL A 57 -24.58 3.96 5.07
CA VAL A 57 -24.95 3.73 3.68
C VAL A 57 -23.70 3.96 2.85
N ASN A 58 -23.04 2.88 2.41
CA ASN A 58 -22.01 2.99 1.37
C ASN A 58 -22.73 3.32 0.04
N PRO A 59 -22.54 4.53 -0.54
CA PRO A 59 -23.36 4.97 -1.67
C PRO A 59 -23.01 4.27 -2.99
N LYS A 60 -21.98 3.42 -3.07
CA LYS A 60 -21.49 2.87 -4.34
C LYS A 60 -20.98 1.43 -4.25
N SER A 61 -21.14 0.69 -5.35
CA SER A 61 -20.66 -0.70 -5.55
C SER A 61 -19.25 -0.74 -6.13
N GLU A 62 -18.37 0.11 -5.62
CA GLU A 62 -16.98 0.22 -6.07
C GLU A 62 -16.09 -0.47 -5.01
N GLU A 63 -15.07 -1.23 -5.44
CA GLU A 63 -14.06 -1.80 -4.54
C GLU A 63 -13.36 -0.68 -3.76
N GLY A 64 -13.23 -0.88 -2.45
CA GLY A 64 -12.60 0.08 -1.57
C GLY A 64 -11.71 -0.59 -0.55
N LEU A 65 -10.63 0.07 -0.16
CA LEU A 65 -9.90 -0.27 1.05
C LEU A 65 -10.61 0.39 2.22
N MET A 66 -11.00 -0.42 3.19
CA MET A 66 -11.63 0.02 4.41
C MET A 66 -10.64 -0.09 5.56
N ASN A 67 -10.27 1.05 6.12
CA ASN A 67 -9.50 1.13 7.35
C ASN A 67 -10.45 1.48 8.50
N VAL A 68 -10.52 0.60 9.50
CA VAL A 68 -11.24 0.84 10.74
C VAL A 68 -10.23 1.00 11.86
N THR A 69 -10.09 2.22 12.33
CA THR A 69 -9.28 2.58 13.50
C THR A 69 -10.19 2.75 14.70
N LEU A 70 -9.88 2.05 15.79
CA LEU A 70 -10.47 2.24 17.11
C LEU A 70 -9.38 2.78 18.02
N GLU A 71 -9.52 4.01 18.48
CA GLU A 71 -8.66 4.62 19.50
C GLU A 71 -9.35 4.57 20.86
N VAL A 72 -8.64 4.06 21.86
CA VAL A 72 -9.07 4.02 23.25
C VAL A 72 -8.23 4.99 24.07
N VAL A 73 -8.82 6.13 24.45
CA VAL A 73 -8.14 7.15 25.26
C VAL A 73 -8.61 7.04 26.72
N GLU A 74 -7.67 6.79 27.63
CA GLU A 74 -7.92 6.82 29.07
C GLU A 74 -7.64 8.22 29.65
N GLU A 75 -8.60 8.81 30.36
CA GLU A 75 -8.35 10.03 31.15
C GLU A 75 -7.78 9.64 32.52
N LYS A 76 -6.43 9.56 32.59
CA LYS A 76 -5.54 9.36 33.77
C LYS A 76 -4.86 7.97 33.78
N THR A 77 -3.58 8.01 33.46
CA THR A 77 -2.61 6.91 33.36
C THR A 77 -2.66 5.95 34.54
N VAL A 78 -2.87 4.64 34.31
CA VAL A 78 -1.98 3.49 34.64
C VAL A 78 -2.62 2.20 34.10
N ILE A 79 -2.57 1.90 32.79
CA ILE A 79 -2.83 0.54 32.26
C ILE A 79 -1.92 0.27 31.04
N GLY A 80 -1.46 -0.98 30.91
CA GLY A 80 -0.92 -1.50 29.65
C GLY A 80 -2.07 -1.99 28.78
N PHE A 81 -2.23 -1.40 27.59
CA PHE A 81 -3.35 -1.63 26.65
C PHE A 81 -3.49 -3.05 26.09
N ALA A 82 -2.62 -3.99 26.50
CA ALA A 82 -2.65 -5.43 26.21
C ALA A 82 -3.89 -6.19 26.78
N GLU A 83 -4.92 -5.47 27.20
CA GLU A 83 -6.07 -5.95 27.98
C GLU A 83 -7.42 -5.84 27.23
N PHE A 84 -7.41 -5.34 25.99
CA PHE A 84 -8.61 -5.26 25.15
C PHE A 84 -8.50 -6.21 23.96
N HIS A 85 -9.59 -6.94 23.70
CA HIS A 85 -9.78 -7.71 22.48
C HIS A 85 -10.90 -7.06 21.67
N VAL A 86 -10.60 -6.73 20.42
CA VAL A 86 -11.53 -6.07 19.51
C VAL A 86 -11.79 -6.99 18.34
N GLU A 87 -13.04 -7.43 18.19
CA GLU A 87 -13.51 -8.18 17.03
C GLU A 87 -14.43 -7.27 16.23
N GLY A 88 -14.36 -7.33 14.91
CA GLY A 88 -15.37 -6.69 14.09
C GLY A 88 -16.02 -7.63 13.10
N THR A 89 -17.20 -7.24 12.64
CA THR A 89 -17.88 -7.91 11.54
C THR A 89 -18.48 -6.87 10.61
N LEU A 90 -18.17 -6.95 9.33
CA LEU A 90 -18.85 -6.21 8.28
C LEU A 90 -20.06 -7.01 7.80
N GLU A 91 -21.18 -6.35 7.55
CA GLU A 91 -22.40 -6.98 7.05
C GLU A 91 -22.94 -6.25 5.79
N SER A 92 -23.08 -7.00 4.69
CA SER A 92 -23.63 -6.51 3.41
C SER A 92 -25.09 -6.94 3.22
N TYR A 93 -25.89 -6.13 2.50
CA TYR A 93 -27.32 -6.42 2.22
C TYR A 93 -27.73 -6.33 0.74
N ASP A 94 -26.79 -6.13 -0.18
CA ASP A 94 -27.09 -5.61 -1.52
C ASP A 94 -27.11 -6.63 -2.67
N LYS A 95 -26.78 -7.92 -2.46
CA LYS A 95 -26.83 -8.92 -3.55
C LYS A 95 -28.17 -9.68 -3.56
N PRO A 96 -28.88 -9.82 -4.71
CA PRO A 96 -29.94 -10.79 -4.87
C PRO A 96 -29.35 -12.20 -5.02
N PRO A 97 -29.87 -13.22 -4.31
CA PRO A 97 -30.89 -13.14 -3.26
C PRO A 97 -30.29 -12.50 -2.00
N ARG A 98 -31.07 -11.64 -1.31
CA ARG A 98 -30.69 -10.88 -0.09
C ARG A 98 -30.11 -11.81 0.98
N GLN A 99 -28.85 -12.16 0.84
CA GLN A 99 -28.08 -12.97 1.75
C GLN A 99 -27.17 -12.03 2.52
N HIS A 100 -27.14 -12.23 3.83
CA HIS A 100 -26.21 -11.53 4.68
C HIS A 100 -24.82 -12.14 4.45
N HIS A 101 -23.89 -11.33 3.97
CA HIS A 101 -22.47 -11.69 3.96
C HIS A 101 -21.80 -11.05 5.16
N TYR A 102 -20.98 -11.84 5.85
CA TYR A 102 -20.26 -11.42 7.04
C TYR A 102 -18.76 -11.57 6.81
N GLU A 103 -18.01 -10.51 7.07
CA GLU A 103 -16.55 -10.55 7.06
C GLU A 103 -16.00 -10.15 8.43
N SER A 104 -15.10 -10.97 8.98
CA SER A 104 -14.46 -10.69 10.26
C SER A 104 -13.35 -9.66 10.10
N LEU A 105 -13.38 -8.59 10.88
CA LEU A 105 -12.30 -7.61 10.99
C LEU A 105 -11.34 -8.03 12.09
N ASN A 106 -10.07 -8.17 11.74
CA ASN A 106 -8.98 -8.44 12.68
C ASN A 106 -8.33 -7.11 13.08
N PHE A 107 -8.32 -6.80 14.37
CA PHE A 107 -7.73 -5.58 14.91
C PHE A 107 -6.36 -5.88 15.53
N VAL A 108 -5.38 -5.02 15.23
CA VAL A 108 -4.03 -5.08 15.81
C VAL A 108 -3.77 -3.78 16.56
N GLU A 109 -3.26 -3.87 17.79
CA GLU A 109 -2.81 -2.69 18.52
C GLU A 109 -1.54 -2.13 17.86
N VAL A 110 -1.60 -0.90 17.37
CA VAL A 110 -0.47 -0.22 16.72
C VAL A 110 0.30 0.65 17.69
N SER A 111 -0.37 1.33 18.63
CA SER A 111 0.28 2.09 19.71
C SER A 111 -0.71 2.55 20.77
N GLY A 112 -0.37 2.38 22.06
CA GLY A 112 -1.01 3.10 23.16
C GLY A 112 -2.54 3.05 23.18
N GLY A 113 -3.15 1.90 22.90
CA GLY A 113 -4.62 1.75 22.85
C GLY A 113 -5.27 2.12 21.52
N VAL A 114 -4.48 2.38 20.48
CA VAL A 114 -4.95 2.49 19.10
C VAL A 114 -4.92 1.11 18.45
N PHE A 115 -6.10 0.63 18.06
CA PHE A 115 -6.31 -0.62 17.35
C PHE A 115 -6.70 -0.34 15.91
N ASN A 116 -6.04 -0.98 14.94
CA ASN A 116 -6.34 -0.81 13.53
C ASN A 116 -6.73 -2.14 12.89
N SER A 117 -7.74 -2.10 12.03
CA SER A 117 -8.08 -3.16 11.09
C SER A 117 -8.08 -2.58 9.68
N LEU A 118 -7.27 -3.16 8.80
CA LEU A 118 -7.19 -2.74 7.41
C LEU A 118 -7.63 -3.91 6.53
N GLN A 119 -8.74 -3.75 5.82
CA GLN A 119 -9.32 -4.80 4.99
C GLN A 119 -9.77 -4.23 3.65
N THR A 120 -9.48 -4.95 2.57
CA THR A 120 -10.06 -4.66 1.27
C THR A 120 -11.49 -5.18 1.26
N VAL A 121 -12.43 -4.33 0.83
CA VAL A 121 -13.85 -4.66 0.78
C VAL A 121 -14.35 -4.52 -0.64
N ASP A 122 -14.67 -5.66 -1.26
CA ASP A 122 -15.13 -5.73 -2.65
C ASP A 122 -16.66 -5.66 -2.76
N GLU A 123 -17.35 -5.63 -1.62
CA GLU A 123 -18.79 -5.55 -1.52
C GLU A 123 -19.26 -4.31 -0.77
N ARG A 124 -20.52 -3.93 -1.01
CA ARG A 124 -21.19 -2.87 -0.24
C ARG A 124 -21.53 -3.38 1.15
N PHE A 125 -20.75 -2.98 2.14
CA PHE A 125 -21.13 -3.19 3.54
C PHE A 125 -21.97 -2.02 4.04
N ASN A 126 -23.01 -2.37 4.80
CA ASN A 126 -23.98 -1.41 5.33
C ASN A 126 -23.89 -1.30 6.86
N ILE A 127 -23.25 -2.27 7.51
CA ILE A 127 -23.17 -2.36 8.97
C ILE A 127 -21.76 -2.82 9.34
N ILE A 128 -21.18 -2.16 10.34
CA ILE A 128 -20.04 -2.65 11.11
C ILE A 128 -20.55 -2.96 12.52
N LYS A 129 -20.32 -4.19 12.96
CA LYS A 129 -20.45 -4.58 14.37
C LYS A 129 -19.07 -4.70 14.95
N LEU A 130 -18.84 -4.07 16.09
CA LEU A 130 -17.60 -4.19 16.85
C LEU A 130 -17.92 -4.74 18.21
N ARG A 131 -17.21 -5.79 18.58
CA ARG A 131 -17.26 -6.37 19.91
C ARG A 131 -15.97 -6.05 20.62
N ILE A 132 -16.08 -5.27 21.68
CA ILE A 132 -14.97 -4.94 22.56
C ILE A 132 -15.12 -5.80 23.80
N SER A 133 -14.15 -6.67 24.04
CA SER A 133 -14.07 -7.49 25.24
C SER A 133 -12.92 -6.99 26.10
N SER A 134 -13.20 -6.76 27.38
CA SER A 134 -12.21 -6.32 28.36
C SER A 134 -11.78 -7.51 29.21
N VAL A 135 -10.49 -7.63 29.58
CA VAL A 135 -10.09 -8.69 30.53
C VAL A 135 -10.68 -8.44 31.93
N PRO A 136 -10.80 -9.48 32.77
CA PRO A 136 -11.40 -9.39 34.11
C PRO A 136 -10.78 -8.36 35.06
N ASN A 137 -9.59 -7.84 34.76
CA ASN A 137 -8.79 -7.00 35.66
C ASN A 137 -8.78 -5.51 35.30
N LEU A 138 -9.67 -5.04 34.42
CA LEU A 138 -9.76 -3.60 34.12
C LEU A 138 -9.95 -2.78 35.41
N MET A 139 -9.03 -1.84 35.63
CA MET A 139 -9.11 -0.92 36.76
C MET A 139 -10.33 0.01 36.62
N PRO A 140 -10.91 0.50 37.73
CA PRO A 140 -11.93 1.53 37.67
C PRO A 140 -11.35 2.82 37.03
N GLY A 141 -11.90 3.27 35.90
CA GLY A 141 -11.37 4.40 35.14
C GLY A 141 -12.38 5.03 34.19
N LYS A 142 -12.02 6.09 33.48
CA LYS A 142 -12.86 6.68 32.44
C LYS A 142 -12.21 6.45 31.09
N TYR A 143 -12.91 5.70 30.23
CA TYR A 143 -12.44 5.34 28.89
C TYR A 143 -13.25 6.07 27.83
N THR A 144 -12.58 6.66 26.85
CA THR A 144 -13.20 7.23 25.66
C THR A 144 -12.84 6.34 24.49
N PHE A 145 -13.85 5.87 23.76
CA PHE A 145 -13.66 5.10 22.54
C PHE A 145 -13.97 6.02 21.36
N THR A 146 -12.99 6.20 20.51
CA THR A 146 -13.14 6.91 19.24
C THR A 146 -13.01 5.89 18.13
N ILE A 147 -14.05 5.79 17.30
CA ILE A 147 -13.94 5.02 16.06
C ILE A 147 -13.80 5.98 14.90
N THR A 148 -12.78 5.70 14.11
CA THR A 148 -12.51 6.31 12.83
C THR A 148 -12.62 5.24 11.76
N ILE A 149 -13.67 5.31 10.94
CA ILE A 149 -13.82 4.48 9.75
C ILE A 149 -13.42 5.33 8.56
N THR A 150 -12.38 4.90 7.85
CA THR A 150 -11.93 5.52 6.61
C THR A 150 -12.16 4.53 5.49
N VAL A 151 -13.07 4.85 4.57
CA VAL A 151 -13.25 4.08 3.34
C VAL A 151 -12.56 4.85 2.22
N CYS A 152 -11.49 4.28 1.69
CA CYS A 152 -10.75 4.80 0.56
C CYS A 152 -11.06 3.96 -0.67
N TYR A 153 -11.62 4.55 -1.71
CA TYR A 153 -11.83 3.81 -2.96
C TYR A 153 -10.50 3.60 -3.66
N THR A 154 -10.27 2.42 -4.20
CA THR A 154 -9.02 2.09 -4.92
C THR A 154 -8.75 3.07 -6.05
N ALA A 155 -9.81 3.54 -6.73
CA ALA A 155 -9.72 4.58 -7.75
C ALA A 155 -9.15 5.91 -7.23
N ASP A 156 -9.50 6.33 -6.00
CA ASP A 156 -9.00 7.57 -5.39
C ASP A 156 -7.55 7.43 -4.92
N MET A 157 -7.16 6.24 -4.44
CA MET A 157 -5.76 5.95 -4.07
C MET A 157 -4.85 5.92 -5.30
N ILE A 158 -5.29 5.27 -6.38
CA ILE A 158 -4.57 5.28 -7.67
C ILE A 158 -4.48 6.70 -8.23
N LYS A 159 -5.56 7.48 -8.16
CA LYS A 159 -5.53 8.88 -8.59
C LYS A 159 -4.50 9.69 -7.79
N SER A 160 -4.42 9.50 -6.47
CA SER A 160 -3.45 10.19 -5.62
C SER A 160 -2.00 9.80 -5.97
N ALA A 161 -1.75 8.52 -6.25
CA ALA A 161 -0.45 8.04 -6.73
C ALA A 161 -0.08 8.62 -8.11
N VAL A 162 -1.05 8.73 -9.03
CA VAL A 162 -0.85 9.40 -10.32
C VAL A 162 -0.54 10.88 -10.15
N ASP A 163 -1.26 11.58 -9.28
CA ASP A 163 -1.02 13.00 -8.98
C ASP A 163 0.37 13.21 -8.37
N PHE A 164 0.84 12.28 -7.52
CA PHE A 164 2.23 12.26 -7.04
C PHE A 164 3.24 12.21 -8.18
N LEU A 165 3.11 11.25 -9.12
CA LEU A 165 4.04 11.15 -10.26
C LEU A 165 4.02 12.41 -11.13
N GLN A 166 2.85 13.02 -11.33
CA GLN A 166 2.76 14.29 -12.06
C GLN A 166 3.45 15.45 -11.33
N ASN A 167 3.45 15.45 -9.99
CA ASN A 167 4.19 16.43 -9.20
C ASN A 167 5.70 16.19 -9.22
N MET A 168 6.13 14.93 -9.33
CA MET A 168 7.55 14.57 -9.49
C MET A 168 8.10 14.92 -10.87
N TYR A 169 7.24 15.03 -11.89
CA TYR A 169 7.63 15.36 -13.25
C TYR A 169 8.16 16.81 -13.37
N ASN A 170 9.41 16.93 -13.78
CA ASN A 170 10.04 18.21 -14.07
C ASN A 170 9.93 18.53 -15.57
N PRO A 171 9.17 19.56 -16.00
CA PRO A 171 8.98 19.86 -17.42
C PRO A 171 10.25 20.32 -18.16
N LYS A 172 11.29 20.78 -17.45
CA LYS A 172 12.58 21.15 -18.06
C LYS A 172 13.45 19.93 -18.34
N VAL A 173 13.52 19.00 -17.38
CA VAL A 173 14.28 17.76 -17.49
C VAL A 173 13.51 16.71 -18.32
N LYS A 174 12.18 16.81 -18.33
CA LYS A 174 11.20 15.87 -18.91
C LYS A 174 11.26 14.47 -18.29
N LEU A 175 11.62 14.40 -17.01
CA LEU A 175 11.69 13.18 -16.21
C LEU A 175 11.07 13.45 -14.84
N CYS A 176 10.66 12.39 -14.15
CA CYS A 176 10.29 12.40 -12.75
C CYS A 176 11.54 12.29 -11.86
N ALA A 177 11.65 13.14 -10.85
CA ALA A 177 12.71 13.03 -9.85
C ALA A 177 12.50 11.80 -8.95
N GLU A 178 13.57 11.28 -8.35
CA GLU A 178 13.60 10.07 -7.53
C GLU A 178 12.62 10.17 -6.35
N ALA A 179 12.79 11.18 -5.51
CA ALA A 179 11.98 11.38 -4.31
C ALA A 179 11.87 12.89 -3.97
N PRO A 180 10.77 13.37 -3.38
CA PRO A 180 10.54 14.80 -3.16
C PRO A 180 11.46 15.42 -2.11
N THR A 181 11.94 14.64 -1.13
CA THR A 181 12.78 15.13 -0.02
C THR A 181 14.17 14.52 -0.04
N ALA A 182 14.26 13.18 -0.16
CA ALA A 182 15.54 12.47 -0.09
C ALA A 182 16.43 12.74 -1.31
N ALA A 183 15.84 12.92 -2.50
CA ALA A 183 16.56 13.07 -3.75
C ALA A 183 15.83 13.93 -4.82
N PRO A 184 15.43 15.18 -4.50
CA PRO A 184 14.57 16.00 -5.38
C PRO A 184 15.21 16.41 -6.71
N ASN A 185 16.53 16.28 -6.84
CA ASN A 185 17.30 16.63 -8.04
C ASN A 185 18.01 15.42 -8.66
N THR A 186 17.68 14.20 -8.25
CA THR A 186 18.18 12.97 -8.86
C THR A 186 17.12 12.39 -9.77
N TYR A 187 17.52 11.91 -10.95
CA TYR A 187 16.63 11.29 -11.92
C TYR A 187 17.26 9.96 -12.36
N TRP A 188 16.55 8.85 -12.14
CA TRP A 188 16.97 7.55 -12.64
C TRP A 188 16.29 7.24 -13.97
N LEU A 189 17.07 6.90 -14.99
CA LEU A 189 16.52 6.62 -16.32
C LEU A 189 15.65 5.37 -16.31
N VAL A 190 16.19 4.27 -15.83
CA VAL A 190 15.55 2.96 -15.97
C VAL A 190 14.63 2.65 -14.78
N SER A 191 15.15 2.52 -13.56
CA SER A 191 14.35 2.15 -12.37
C SER A 191 13.14 3.08 -12.12
N ASP A 192 13.34 4.40 -12.15
CA ASP A 192 12.24 5.36 -11.96
C ASP A 192 11.45 5.60 -13.25
N ASN A 193 12.12 6.12 -14.28
CA ASN A 193 11.42 6.78 -15.38
C ASN A 193 10.89 5.82 -16.45
N LEU A 194 11.48 4.62 -16.60
CA LEU A 194 10.91 3.57 -17.45
C LEU A 194 9.55 3.13 -16.91
N TRP A 195 9.42 2.98 -15.59
CA TRP A 195 8.13 2.64 -15.00
C TRP A 195 7.19 3.84 -14.89
N ALA A 196 7.70 5.04 -14.64
CA ALA A 196 6.86 6.24 -14.57
C ALA A 196 6.15 6.53 -15.91
N TYR A 197 6.83 6.42 -17.05
CA TYR A 197 6.15 6.60 -18.34
C TYR A 197 5.06 5.55 -18.52
N LYS A 198 5.32 4.30 -18.15
CA LYS A 198 4.36 3.21 -18.31
C LYS A 198 3.15 3.39 -17.40
N ALA A 199 3.38 3.71 -16.13
CA ALA A 199 2.34 4.01 -15.15
C ALA A 199 1.43 5.16 -15.59
N LEU A 200 1.99 6.20 -16.23
CA LEU A 200 1.25 7.37 -16.67
C LEU A 200 0.56 7.21 -18.04
N GLU A 201 0.78 6.11 -18.78
CA GLU A 201 0.32 5.93 -20.17
C GLU A 201 -1.19 6.16 -20.32
N LYS A 202 -1.99 5.58 -19.41
CA LYS A 202 -3.45 5.69 -19.42
C LYS A 202 -3.99 6.90 -18.66
N HIS A 203 -3.20 7.48 -17.76
CA HIS A 203 -3.67 8.49 -16.80
C HIS A 203 -3.23 9.92 -17.13
N ALA A 204 -2.03 10.08 -17.69
CA ALA A 204 -1.47 11.36 -18.11
C ALA A 204 -0.64 11.19 -19.41
N PRO A 205 -1.28 10.88 -20.55
CA PRO A 205 -0.60 10.46 -21.77
C PRO A 205 0.38 11.51 -22.33
N LYS A 206 0.13 12.80 -22.10
CA LYS A 206 1.06 13.87 -22.50
C LYS A 206 2.38 13.79 -21.73
N THR A 207 2.31 13.59 -20.41
CA THR A 207 3.48 13.45 -19.54
C THR A 207 4.21 12.15 -19.85
N SER A 208 3.47 11.04 -19.96
CA SER A 208 4.01 9.74 -20.35
C SER A 208 4.81 9.81 -21.67
N ASN A 209 4.23 10.39 -22.72
CA ASN A 209 4.91 10.54 -24.01
C ASN A 209 6.16 11.44 -23.93
N ALA A 210 6.14 12.47 -23.09
CA ALA A 210 7.29 13.33 -22.89
C ALA A 210 8.46 12.60 -22.21
N ILE A 211 8.16 11.80 -21.17
CA ILE A 211 9.15 10.93 -20.49
C ILE A 211 9.68 9.89 -21.48
N LYS A 212 8.81 9.18 -22.19
CA LYS A 212 9.20 8.18 -23.20
C LYS A 212 10.15 8.74 -24.25
N SER A 213 9.80 9.90 -24.82
CA SER A 213 10.65 10.56 -25.83
C SER A 213 12.01 10.97 -25.25
N LYS A 214 12.03 11.41 -23.99
CA LYS A 214 13.28 11.80 -23.31
C LYS A 214 14.16 10.60 -22.98
N LEU A 215 13.58 9.46 -22.61
CA LEU A 215 14.31 8.21 -22.39
C LEU A 215 15.05 7.77 -23.66
N ILE A 216 14.36 7.77 -24.82
CA ILE A 216 14.96 7.44 -26.12
C ILE A 216 16.10 8.41 -26.46
N GLU A 217 15.84 9.72 -26.33
CA GLU A 217 16.85 10.77 -26.58
C GLU A 217 18.11 10.57 -25.72
N LEU A 218 17.95 10.25 -24.43
CA LEU A 218 19.07 10.05 -23.51
C LEU A 218 19.78 8.72 -23.74
N ALA A 219 19.06 7.66 -24.13
CA ALA A 219 19.68 6.40 -24.50
C ALA A 219 20.63 6.56 -25.69
N GLU A 220 20.20 7.28 -26.74
CA GLU A 220 21.05 7.62 -27.88
C GLU A 220 22.23 8.51 -27.46
N ALA A 221 21.98 9.60 -26.73
CA ALA A 221 23.00 10.58 -26.35
C ALA A 221 24.14 9.99 -25.50
N TYR A 222 23.82 8.99 -24.66
CA TYR A 222 24.79 8.32 -23.79
C TYR A 222 25.20 6.93 -24.30
N ASN A 223 24.76 6.52 -25.49
CA ASN A 223 25.04 5.21 -26.07
C ASN A 223 24.72 4.05 -25.09
N LEU A 224 23.54 4.12 -24.47
CA LEU A 224 23.03 3.10 -23.57
C LEU A 224 22.48 1.91 -24.38
N PRO A 225 22.48 0.69 -23.81
CA PRO A 225 21.78 -0.43 -24.44
C PRO A 225 20.28 -0.13 -24.51
N THR A 226 19.63 -0.56 -25.61
CA THR A 226 18.21 -0.33 -25.85
C THR A 226 17.46 -1.59 -26.26
N ASP A 227 16.14 -1.55 -26.08
CA ASP A 227 15.18 -2.52 -26.62
C ASP A 227 14.89 -2.26 -28.12
N ALA A 228 13.91 -2.98 -28.68
CA ALA A 228 13.47 -2.83 -30.07
C ALA A 228 12.63 -1.54 -30.31
N GLN A 229 12.33 -0.75 -29.29
CA GLN A 229 11.64 0.53 -29.34
C GLN A 229 12.56 1.70 -28.93
N ASP A 230 13.88 1.46 -28.92
CA ASP A 230 14.92 2.41 -28.54
C ASP A 230 14.84 2.91 -27.08
N LEU A 231 14.09 2.22 -26.21
CA LEU A 231 14.05 2.51 -24.78
C LEU A 231 15.31 1.97 -24.10
N PRO A 232 15.88 2.70 -23.12
CA PRO A 232 17.04 2.22 -22.38
C PRO A 232 16.69 0.99 -21.53
N ILE A 233 17.56 -0.01 -21.55
CA ILE A 233 17.41 -1.24 -20.76
C ILE A 233 18.48 -1.36 -19.67
N SER A 234 18.14 -2.05 -18.58
CA SER A 234 19.05 -2.29 -17.45
C SER A 234 19.45 -3.76 -17.29
N TYR A 235 18.93 -4.64 -18.16
CA TYR A 235 18.94 -6.10 -17.99
C TYR A 235 18.15 -6.56 -16.75
N LYS A 236 17.14 -5.76 -16.33
CA LYS A 236 16.29 -6.00 -15.14
C LYS A 236 14.88 -5.42 -15.32
N HIS A 237 14.74 -4.11 -15.19
CA HIS A 237 13.45 -3.42 -15.01
C HIS A 237 12.54 -3.46 -16.25
N GLU A 238 13.13 -3.60 -17.44
CA GLU A 238 12.39 -3.70 -18.70
C GLU A 238 11.51 -4.96 -18.78
N ALA A 239 11.78 -5.97 -17.95
CA ALA A 239 10.90 -7.14 -17.80
C ALA A 239 9.46 -6.75 -17.42
N VAL A 240 9.28 -5.65 -16.68
CA VAL A 240 7.95 -5.15 -16.30
C VAL A 240 7.16 -4.65 -17.50
N ILE A 241 7.81 -4.15 -18.55
CA ILE A 241 7.13 -3.57 -19.72
C ILE A 241 7.03 -4.51 -20.91
N GLY A 242 7.46 -5.77 -20.77
CA GLY A 242 7.30 -6.82 -21.77
C GLY A 242 8.58 -7.33 -22.42
N ASP A 243 9.75 -6.84 -22.01
CA ASP A 243 11.02 -7.27 -22.57
C ASP A 243 11.59 -8.50 -21.86
N THR A 244 12.37 -9.30 -22.60
CA THR A 244 13.12 -10.41 -22.02
C THR A 244 14.44 -9.92 -21.43
N VAL A 245 14.82 -10.45 -20.27
CA VAL A 245 16.12 -10.19 -19.63
C VAL A 245 16.99 -11.45 -19.62
N THR A 246 18.30 -11.26 -19.68
CA THR A 246 19.24 -12.40 -19.66
C THR A 246 19.43 -12.90 -18.23
N THR A 247 19.29 -14.22 -18.05
CA THR A 247 19.58 -14.93 -16.80
C THR A 247 20.71 -15.93 -17.01
N PRO A 248 21.61 -16.15 -16.01
CA PRO A 248 21.68 -15.46 -14.71
C PRO A 248 22.08 -13.99 -14.86
N PHE A 249 21.71 -13.16 -13.87
CA PHE A 249 22.04 -11.73 -13.88
C PHE A 249 23.53 -11.49 -13.67
N ASN A 250 24.07 -10.48 -14.35
CA ASN A 250 25.41 -9.96 -14.04
C ASN A 250 25.35 -8.94 -12.90
N THR A 251 26.50 -8.67 -12.27
CA THR A 251 26.61 -7.62 -11.25
C THR A 251 26.21 -6.27 -11.83
N THR A 252 25.51 -5.45 -11.04
CA THR A 252 25.05 -4.12 -11.45
C THR A 252 26.18 -3.09 -11.39
N ILE A 253 26.32 -2.27 -12.43
CA ILE A 253 27.18 -1.09 -12.47
C ILE A 253 26.32 0.16 -12.41
N LEU A 254 26.70 1.09 -11.54
CA LEU A 254 26.07 2.40 -11.41
C LEU A 254 26.76 3.43 -12.32
N TYR A 255 25.98 4.12 -13.14
CA TYR A 255 26.44 5.19 -14.01
C TYR A 255 25.84 6.53 -13.58
N THR A 256 26.69 7.56 -13.47
CA THR A 256 26.25 8.96 -13.41
C THR A 256 26.50 9.58 -14.76
N LEU A 257 25.43 9.85 -15.50
CA LEU A 257 25.46 10.32 -16.89
C LEU A 257 25.60 11.85 -16.98
N TYR A 258 25.05 12.53 -15.98
CA TYR A 258 25.09 13.98 -15.86
C TYR A 258 25.12 14.36 -14.38
N SER A 259 25.90 15.39 -14.02
CA SER A 259 25.96 15.91 -12.66
C SER A 259 26.33 17.39 -12.70
N ASN A 260 25.33 18.25 -12.58
CA ASN A 260 25.49 19.70 -12.46
C ASN A 260 24.31 20.31 -11.70
N ASP A 261 23.37 20.97 -12.40
CA ASP A 261 22.14 21.52 -11.83
C ASP A 261 21.14 20.42 -11.39
N TYR A 262 21.29 19.22 -11.93
CA TYR A 262 20.65 17.99 -11.46
C TYR A 262 21.60 16.80 -11.66
N THR A 263 21.24 15.66 -11.08
CA THR A 263 21.98 14.39 -11.24
C THR A 263 21.16 13.40 -12.05
N LEU A 264 21.72 12.91 -13.16
CA LEU A 264 21.13 11.86 -13.99
C LEU A 264 21.89 10.57 -13.78
N LYS A 265 21.18 9.50 -13.42
CA LYS A 265 21.77 8.19 -13.13
C LYS A 265 21.05 7.08 -13.89
N THR A 266 21.75 5.96 -14.04
CA THR A 266 21.16 4.68 -14.40
C THR A 266 22.00 3.56 -13.80
N ASP A 267 21.38 2.44 -13.50
CA ASP A 267 22.05 1.20 -13.16
C ASP A 267 21.86 0.18 -14.28
N ILE A 268 22.88 -0.63 -14.56
CA ILE A 268 22.83 -1.63 -15.62
C ILE A 268 23.50 -2.91 -15.11
N ALA A 269 22.82 -4.05 -15.22
CA ALA A 269 23.37 -5.37 -14.91
C ALA A 269 24.27 -5.87 -16.07
N ASN A 270 25.32 -5.11 -16.37
CA ASN A 270 26.30 -5.39 -17.42
C ASN A 270 27.73 -5.60 -16.88
N GLY A 271 27.88 -5.86 -15.58
CA GLY A 271 29.16 -6.21 -15.00
C GLY A 271 29.75 -7.49 -15.61
N THR A 272 31.07 -7.64 -15.50
CA THR A 272 31.76 -8.82 -16.05
C THR A 272 31.57 -10.08 -15.22
N ALA A 273 31.11 -9.95 -13.98
CA ALA A 273 30.86 -11.07 -13.07
C ALA A 273 29.36 -11.42 -13.08
N VAL A 274 29.08 -12.72 -13.12
CA VAL A 274 27.73 -13.26 -12.88
C VAL A 274 27.43 -13.17 -11.37
N MET A 275 26.27 -12.65 -11.01
CA MET A 275 25.76 -12.67 -9.64
C MET A 275 25.29 -14.09 -9.33
N LYS A 276 25.98 -14.79 -8.42
CA LYS A 276 25.77 -16.23 -8.18
C LYS A 276 24.52 -16.54 -7.37
N ASP A 277 24.13 -15.59 -6.54
CA ASP A 277 23.09 -15.63 -5.53
C ASP A 277 21.84 -14.83 -5.96
N TRP A 278 21.69 -14.52 -7.25
CA TRP A 278 20.56 -13.72 -7.73
C TRP A 278 19.19 -14.32 -7.40
N GLU A 279 19.10 -15.66 -7.28
CA GLU A 279 17.86 -16.36 -6.87
C GLU A 279 17.50 -16.15 -5.40
N GLU A 280 18.36 -15.52 -4.59
CA GLU A 280 18.07 -15.16 -3.21
C GLU A 280 17.43 -13.77 -3.07
N TYR A 281 17.22 -13.07 -4.20
CA TYR A 281 16.62 -11.74 -4.29
C TYR A 281 15.28 -11.84 -5.03
N ALA A 282 14.21 -11.43 -4.37
CA ALA A 282 12.85 -11.64 -4.88
C ALA A 282 12.58 -10.82 -6.15
N ASP A 283 13.06 -9.58 -6.21
CA ASP A 283 12.92 -8.72 -7.38
C ASP A 283 13.57 -9.33 -8.62
N LEU A 284 14.77 -9.91 -8.48
CA LEU A 284 15.45 -10.60 -9.58
C LEU A 284 14.73 -11.88 -10.01
N LEU A 285 14.17 -12.65 -9.07
CA LEU A 285 13.30 -13.79 -9.40
C LEU A 285 12.06 -13.34 -10.17
N LEU A 286 11.44 -12.21 -9.79
CA LEU A 286 10.24 -11.69 -10.44
C LEU A 286 10.54 -11.15 -11.84
N TYR A 287 11.65 -10.43 -12.04
CA TYR A 287 12.10 -10.04 -13.38
C TYR A 287 12.38 -11.26 -14.27
N ALA A 288 13.03 -12.28 -13.72
CA ALA A 288 13.27 -13.52 -14.44
C ALA A 288 11.97 -14.25 -14.78
N ALA A 289 11.00 -14.30 -13.86
CA ALA A 289 9.69 -14.92 -14.08
C ALA A 289 8.94 -14.23 -15.22
N LEU A 290 8.83 -12.90 -15.18
CA LEU A 290 8.25 -12.09 -16.26
C LEU A 290 8.93 -12.37 -17.60
N SER A 291 10.26 -12.34 -17.64
CA SER A 291 11.02 -12.65 -18.86
C SER A 291 10.73 -14.04 -19.41
N LYS A 292 10.64 -15.07 -18.55
CA LYS A 292 10.31 -16.42 -19.00
C LYS A 292 8.90 -16.53 -19.56
N HIS A 293 7.95 -15.79 -19.00
CA HIS A 293 6.61 -15.69 -19.57
C HIS A 293 6.63 -15.02 -20.95
N TRP A 294 7.37 -13.92 -21.12
CA TRP A 294 7.54 -13.26 -22.43
C TRP A 294 8.25 -14.14 -23.47
N GLU A 295 9.12 -15.06 -23.03
CA GLU A 295 9.72 -16.11 -23.88
C GLU A 295 8.73 -17.26 -24.24
N GLY A 296 7.52 -17.27 -23.70
CA GLY A 296 6.55 -18.38 -23.83
C GLY A 296 6.89 -19.61 -22.99
N LYS A 297 7.68 -19.44 -21.92
CA LYS A 297 8.15 -20.51 -21.02
C LYS A 297 7.43 -20.44 -19.68
N ASP A 298 6.11 -20.51 -19.71
CA ASP A 298 5.26 -20.32 -18.52
C ASP A 298 5.60 -21.24 -17.35
N LYS A 299 5.99 -22.50 -17.61
CA LYS A 299 6.41 -23.43 -16.55
C LYS A 299 7.65 -22.95 -15.79
N GLU A 300 8.61 -22.35 -16.50
CA GLU A 300 9.80 -21.77 -15.87
C GLU A 300 9.44 -20.47 -15.15
N ALA A 301 8.54 -19.66 -15.73
CA ALA A 301 8.03 -18.44 -15.12
C ALA A 301 7.34 -18.72 -13.77
N THR A 302 6.37 -19.65 -13.75
CA THR A 302 5.67 -20.07 -12.53
C THR A 302 6.64 -20.63 -11.48
N ALA A 303 7.67 -21.39 -11.89
CA ALA A 303 8.66 -21.92 -10.95
C ALA A 303 9.47 -20.80 -10.27
N LEU A 304 9.88 -19.77 -11.02
CA LEU A 304 10.60 -18.61 -10.49
C LEU A 304 9.69 -17.73 -9.63
N PHE A 305 8.46 -17.50 -10.06
CA PHE A 305 7.44 -16.80 -9.29
C PHE A 305 7.17 -17.48 -7.96
N ASN A 306 7.03 -18.81 -7.94
CA ASN A 306 6.80 -19.55 -6.69
C ASN A 306 7.97 -19.44 -5.73
N LYS A 307 9.23 -19.44 -6.21
CA LYS A 307 10.39 -19.14 -5.36
C LYS A 307 10.30 -17.76 -4.71
N ALA A 308 9.86 -16.74 -5.45
CA ALA A 308 9.67 -15.39 -4.91
C ALA A 308 8.48 -15.32 -3.94
N LYS A 309 7.37 -16.00 -4.27
CA LYS A 309 6.17 -16.13 -3.43
C LYS A 309 6.50 -16.76 -2.08
N GLU A 310 7.35 -17.79 -2.05
CA GLU A 310 7.83 -18.45 -0.82
C GLU A 310 8.66 -17.54 0.10
N MET A 311 9.12 -16.37 -0.39
CA MET A 311 9.80 -15.37 0.44
C MET A 311 8.83 -14.48 1.22
N TRP A 312 7.52 -14.56 0.96
CA TRP A 312 6.52 -13.90 1.80
C TRP A 312 6.44 -14.57 3.17
N ASP A 313 6.66 -13.80 4.23
CA ASP A 313 6.67 -14.30 5.61
C ASP A 313 5.46 -13.85 6.45
N GLY A 314 4.41 -13.36 5.79
CA GLY A 314 3.23 -12.79 6.44
C GLY A 314 3.36 -11.30 6.77
N THR A 315 4.57 -10.73 6.69
CA THR A 315 4.81 -9.29 6.88
C THR A 315 5.25 -8.62 5.59
N GLY A 316 6.18 -9.26 4.88
CA GLY A 316 6.75 -8.74 3.64
C GLY A 316 7.59 -9.79 2.91
N ILE A 317 8.37 -9.34 1.95
CA ILE A 317 9.30 -10.19 1.19
C ILE A 317 10.62 -10.31 1.94
N ASN A 318 10.84 -11.45 2.60
CA ASN A 318 11.98 -11.73 3.46
C ASN A 318 13.15 -12.37 2.69
N ASP A 319 13.66 -11.65 1.71
CA ASP A 319 14.77 -12.06 0.87
C ASP A 319 16.14 -11.66 1.47
N THR A 320 17.24 -11.91 0.75
CA THR A 320 18.59 -11.63 1.26
C THR A 320 18.80 -10.15 1.61
N ALA A 321 18.20 -9.21 0.85
CA ALA A 321 18.30 -7.79 1.17
C ALA A 321 17.55 -7.44 2.46
N THR A 322 16.33 -7.94 2.65
CA THR A 322 15.57 -7.70 3.88
C THR A 322 16.25 -8.31 5.11
N LYS A 323 16.84 -9.50 4.99
CA LYS A 323 17.61 -10.12 6.08
C LYS A 323 18.83 -9.29 6.48
N ALA A 324 19.46 -8.60 5.52
CA ALA A 324 20.62 -7.76 5.78
C ALA A 324 20.23 -6.41 6.40
N GLU A 325 19.13 -5.80 5.94
CA GLU A 325 18.75 -4.44 6.32
C GLU A 325 17.75 -4.37 7.49
N GLY A 326 17.04 -5.45 7.78
CA GLY A 326 16.02 -5.49 8.84
C GLY A 326 14.74 -4.71 8.52
N LYS A 327 14.52 -4.40 7.24
CA LYS A 327 13.36 -3.67 6.72
C LYS A 327 12.87 -4.29 5.41
N TYR A 328 11.59 -4.12 5.12
CA TYR A 328 10.96 -4.59 3.90
C TYR A 328 10.83 -3.47 2.89
N ALA A 329 11.00 -3.79 1.61
CA ALA A 329 10.85 -2.86 0.51
C ALA A 329 9.45 -2.97 -0.13
N THR A 330 8.70 -1.87 -0.15
CA THR A 330 7.31 -1.82 -0.64
C THR A 330 7.20 -2.15 -2.12
N TYR A 331 8.18 -1.75 -2.94
CA TYR A 331 8.14 -2.00 -4.39
C TYR A 331 8.12 -3.51 -4.72
N LYS A 332 8.73 -4.36 -3.88
CA LYS A 332 8.73 -5.81 -4.07
C LYS A 332 7.33 -6.41 -3.93
N LEU A 333 6.48 -5.83 -3.06
CA LEU A 333 5.08 -6.23 -2.95
C LEU A 333 4.33 -5.93 -4.24
N ALA A 334 4.46 -4.71 -4.74
CA ALA A 334 3.82 -4.29 -5.98
C ALA A 334 4.33 -5.12 -7.18
N LEU A 335 5.62 -5.44 -7.23
CA LEU A 335 6.20 -6.29 -8.28
C LEU A 335 5.69 -7.73 -8.19
N LEU A 336 5.54 -8.29 -6.99
CA LEU A 336 4.96 -9.63 -6.79
C LEU A 336 3.50 -9.67 -7.27
N LEU A 337 2.70 -8.67 -6.89
CA LEU A 337 1.31 -8.54 -7.34
C LEU A 337 1.19 -8.35 -8.84
N TYR A 338 2.07 -7.54 -9.44
CA TYR A 338 2.09 -7.37 -10.88
C TYR A 338 2.40 -8.69 -11.59
N THR A 339 3.42 -9.40 -11.11
CA THR A 339 3.86 -10.66 -11.71
C THR A 339 2.79 -11.73 -11.57
N SER A 340 2.09 -11.83 -10.43
CA SER A 340 0.98 -12.78 -10.27
C SER A 340 -0.13 -12.55 -11.29
N LYS A 341 -0.51 -11.28 -11.52
CA LYS A 341 -1.53 -10.90 -12.50
C LYS A 341 -1.11 -11.19 -13.94
N VAL A 342 0.14 -10.96 -14.27
CA VAL A 342 0.69 -11.28 -15.61
C VAL A 342 0.68 -12.79 -15.85
N LEU A 343 1.06 -13.59 -14.86
CA LEU A 343 1.12 -15.04 -14.99
C LEU A 343 -0.25 -15.73 -14.82
N GLY A 344 -1.27 -15.00 -14.33
CA GLY A 344 -2.56 -15.59 -13.96
C GLY A 344 -2.48 -16.47 -12.71
N GLU A 345 -1.49 -16.24 -11.85
CA GLU A 345 -1.26 -17.00 -10.62
C GLU A 345 -2.00 -16.36 -9.44
N GLU A 346 -2.56 -17.19 -8.56
CA GLU A 346 -3.27 -16.72 -7.37
C GLU A 346 -2.31 -16.52 -6.18
N LEU A 347 -2.51 -15.41 -5.46
CA LEU A 347 -1.90 -15.15 -4.17
C LEU A 347 -2.96 -15.35 -3.10
N ASP A 348 -2.76 -16.36 -2.25
CA ASP A 348 -3.59 -16.66 -1.08
C ASP A 348 -3.53 -15.56 0.00
N PHE A 349 -2.62 -14.59 -0.17
CA PHE A 349 -2.43 -13.40 0.65
C PHE A 349 -2.52 -12.10 -0.17
N GLU A 350 -3.25 -12.11 -1.30
CA GLU A 350 -3.38 -10.94 -2.19
C GLU A 350 -3.93 -9.72 -1.46
N GLU A 351 -4.94 -9.92 -0.62
CA GLU A 351 -5.60 -8.85 0.14
C GLU A 351 -4.65 -8.20 1.15
N GLU A 352 -3.92 -8.99 1.93
CA GLU A 352 -2.94 -8.50 2.90
C GLU A 352 -1.78 -7.77 2.23
N LEU A 353 -1.35 -8.26 1.07
CA LEU A 353 -0.32 -7.62 0.26
C LEU A 353 -0.79 -6.24 -0.23
N ILE A 354 -2.00 -6.15 -0.79
CA ILE A 354 -2.59 -4.88 -1.27
C ILE A 354 -2.78 -3.91 -0.10
N ALA A 355 -3.32 -4.39 1.01
CA ALA A 355 -3.49 -3.60 2.23
C ALA A 355 -2.14 -3.03 2.72
N THR A 356 -1.08 -3.84 2.70
CA THR A 356 0.27 -3.39 3.09
C THR A 356 0.82 -2.33 2.14
N ILE A 357 0.67 -2.48 0.82
CA ILE A 357 1.04 -1.45 -0.16
C ILE A 357 0.32 -0.13 0.16
N TRP A 358 -0.98 -0.17 0.41
CA TRP A 358 -1.76 1.02 0.67
C TRP A 358 -1.51 1.67 2.02
N ARG A 359 -1.15 0.88 3.04
CA ARG A 359 -0.64 1.42 4.32
C ARG A 359 0.62 2.28 4.10
N MET A 360 1.39 2.00 3.06
CA MET A 360 2.58 2.78 2.68
C MET A 360 2.26 4.00 1.80
N GLN A 361 1.00 4.26 1.46
CA GLN A 361 0.66 5.49 0.75
C GLN A 361 0.76 6.70 1.68
N ASN A 362 1.64 7.64 1.32
CA ASN A 362 1.79 8.90 2.02
C ASN A 362 0.51 9.75 1.88
N GLN A 363 -0.14 10.01 3.01
CA GLN A 363 -1.43 10.71 3.05
C GLN A 363 -1.37 12.19 2.59
N THR A 364 -0.17 12.78 2.53
CA THR A 364 0.02 14.16 2.09
C THR A 364 0.35 14.24 0.61
N THR A 365 1.27 13.41 0.13
CA THR A 365 1.80 13.50 -1.24
C THR A 365 1.09 12.56 -2.22
N GLY A 366 0.48 11.47 -1.72
CA GLY A 366 -0.14 10.41 -2.52
C GLY A 366 0.85 9.35 -3.04
N GLY A 367 2.16 9.57 -2.90
CA GLY A 367 3.20 8.62 -3.30
C GLY A 367 3.34 7.45 -2.33
N ILE A 368 4.00 6.38 -2.76
CA ILE A 368 4.20 5.17 -1.96
C ILE A 368 5.59 5.20 -1.32
N ILE A 369 5.62 5.05 0.01
CA ILE A 369 6.82 5.02 0.85
C ILE A 369 7.64 3.75 0.55
N THR A 370 8.96 3.90 0.45
CA THR A 370 9.86 2.85 -0.03
C THR A 370 10.00 1.66 0.91
N ASP A 371 10.05 1.91 2.22
CA ASP A 371 10.41 0.88 3.21
C ASP A 371 9.54 0.93 4.47
N TYR A 372 9.37 -0.24 5.09
CA TYR A 372 8.68 -0.40 6.37
C TYR A 372 9.37 -1.44 7.27
N TYR A 373 9.18 -1.27 8.58
CA TYR A 373 9.68 -2.20 9.59
C TYR A 373 8.77 -3.42 9.75
N PRO A 374 9.23 -4.50 10.41
CA PRO A 374 8.40 -5.68 10.66
C PRO A 374 7.13 -5.45 11.48
N ASN A 375 7.01 -4.33 12.19
CA ASN A 375 5.77 -3.93 12.86
C ASN A 375 4.74 -3.31 11.89
N GLY A 376 5.06 -3.19 10.60
CA GLY A 376 4.21 -2.62 9.56
C GLY A 376 4.26 -1.10 9.46
N GLU A 377 5.06 -0.42 10.28
CA GLU A 377 5.21 1.03 10.27
C GLU A 377 6.24 1.47 9.21
N PRO A 378 6.02 2.60 8.52
CA PRO A 378 7.02 3.21 7.66
C PRO A 378 8.36 3.38 8.38
N VAL A 379 9.47 3.16 7.67
CA VAL A 379 10.79 3.47 8.23
C VAL A 379 10.89 4.97 8.54
N GLU A 380 11.58 5.31 9.64
CA GLU A 380 11.72 6.71 10.06
C GLU A 380 12.40 7.52 8.93
N HIS A 381 11.79 8.65 8.56
CA HIS A 381 12.22 9.49 7.44
C HIS A 381 12.21 8.81 6.05
N ALA A 382 11.55 7.66 5.90
CA ALA A 382 11.34 7.08 4.58
C ALA A 382 10.52 8.02 3.70
N ASP A 383 10.95 8.16 2.46
CA ASP A 383 10.32 9.04 1.49
C ASP A 383 9.45 8.21 0.53
N ALA A 384 8.47 8.86 -0.08
CA ALA A 384 7.81 8.28 -1.24
C ALA A 384 8.69 8.47 -2.47
N ASN A 385 8.79 7.48 -3.35
CA ASN A 385 9.63 7.59 -4.54
C ASN A 385 8.89 7.26 -5.84
N THR A 386 9.49 7.66 -6.97
CA THR A 386 8.93 7.47 -8.31
C THR A 386 8.85 5.99 -8.69
N GLU A 387 9.91 5.20 -8.51
CA GLU A 387 9.92 3.76 -8.80
C GLU A 387 8.77 3.00 -8.11
N THR A 388 8.70 3.07 -6.77
CA THR A 388 7.72 2.33 -5.95
C THR A 388 6.31 2.75 -6.29
N THR A 389 6.07 4.05 -6.47
CA THR A 389 4.75 4.56 -6.85
C THR A 389 4.36 4.10 -8.24
N SER A 390 5.31 4.06 -9.19
CA SER A 390 5.05 3.64 -10.56
C SER A 390 4.69 2.16 -10.66
N ILE A 391 5.47 1.27 -10.05
CA ILE A 391 5.15 -0.16 -10.06
C ILE A 391 3.83 -0.46 -9.34
N THR A 392 3.49 0.30 -8.29
CA THR A 392 2.20 0.18 -7.60
C THR A 392 1.03 0.50 -8.54
N ILE A 393 1.11 1.61 -9.29
CA ILE A 393 0.08 1.97 -10.29
C ILE A 393 -0.01 0.89 -11.37
N ILE A 394 1.13 0.41 -11.88
CA ILE A 394 1.18 -0.64 -12.91
C ILE A 394 0.50 -1.92 -12.39
N ALA A 395 0.88 -2.40 -11.20
CA ALA A 395 0.33 -3.62 -10.59
C ALA A 395 -1.18 -3.56 -10.39
N LEU A 396 -1.70 -2.40 -9.94
CA LEU A 396 -3.11 -2.26 -9.56
C LEU A 396 -4.02 -1.83 -10.71
N THR A 397 -3.47 -1.36 -11.81
CA THR A 397 -4.22 -1.03 -13.04
C THR A 397 -4.01 -2.04 -14.17
N CYS A 398 -3.14 -3.04 -13.95
CA CYS A 398 -3.02 -4.20 -14.83
C CYS A 398 -4.32 -5.02 -14.76
N LEU A 399 -4.93 -5.25 -15.91
CA LEU A 399 -6.07 -6.16 -16.04
C LEU A 399 -5.54 -7.60 -16.03
N LYS A 400 -6.23 -8.53 -15.36
CA LYS A 400 -5.95 -9.97 -15.51
C LYS A 400 -6.04 -10.32 -17.02
N ALA A 401 -4.98 -10.92 -17.55
CA ALA A 401 -4.87 -11.28 -18.97
C ALA A 401 -5.85 -12.39 -19.36
#